data_AF-A0A315XEC7-F1
#
_entry.id   AF-A0A315XEC7-F1
#
_cell.length_a   1.000
_cell.length_b   1.000
_cell.length_c   1.000
_cell.angle_alpha   90.00
_cell.angle_beta   90.00
_cell.angle_gamma   90.00
#
_symmetry.space_group_name_H-M   'P 1'
#
loop_
_entity.id
_entity.type
_entity.pdbx_description
1 polymer ?
#
loop_
_entity_poly.entity_id
_entity_poly.type
_entity_poly.pdbx_seq_one_letter_code
_entity_poly.pdbx_strand_id
1 'polypeptide(L)' 'MQRVTLRLPEQQLKMIDILVEYGEFPSASEAIRTAIRDLIDQRSDKLVGRMKLFDKAQEQSKNAGTFLRLKEEH' A
#
# COMPACT_ATOMS: atom_id res chain seq x y z
N MET A 1 6.56 -21.17 1.95
CA MET A 1 7.23 -19.85 2.06
C MET A 1 8.60 -19.93 1.43
N GLN A 2 9.06 -18.88 0.76
CA GLN A 2 10.41 -18.81 0.18
C GLN A 2 11.38 -18.18 1.19
N ARG A 3 12.60 -18.72 1.30
CA ARG A 3 13.66 -18.18 2.17
C ARG A 3 14.38 -17.02 1.48
N VAL A 4 14.56 -15.91 2.20
CA VAL A 4 15.27 -14.72 1.73
C VAL A 4 16.36 -14.37 2.73
N THR A 5 17.54 -13.99 2.24
CA THR A 5 18.66 -13.47 3.06
C THR A 5 18.83 -11.99 2.76
N LEU A 6 18.88 -11.16 3.80
CA LEU A 6 19.01 -9.70 3.69
C LEU A 6 20.06 -9.20 4.68
N ARG A 7 20.63 -8.01 4.43
CA ARG A 7 21.55 -7.35 5.37
C ARG A 7 20.86 -6.13 5.97
N LEU A 8 20.87 -6.04 7.29
CA LEU A 8 20.33 -4.90 8.05
C LEU A 8 21.45 -4.22 8.84
N PRO A 9 21.32 -2.91 9.09
CA PRO A 9 22.11 -2.24 10.11
C PRO A 9 21.97 -2.94 11.47
N GLU A 10 23.06 -3.05 12.21
CA GLU A 10 23.09 -3.71 13.53
C GLU A 10 22.07 -3.10 14.50
N GLN A 11 21.89 -1.78 14.46
CA GLN A 11 20.90 -1.08 15.29
C GLN A 11 19.47 -1.57 15.04
N GLN A 12 19.12 -1.89 13.79
CA GLN A 12 17.78 -2.38 13.45
C GLN A 12 17.58 -3.82 13.93
N LEU A 13 18.63 -4.65 13.84
CA LEU A 13 18.58 -6.01 14.35
C LEU A 13 18.34 -6.02 15.87
N LYS A 14 19.10 -5.20 16.62
CA LYS A 14 18.91 -5.02 18.07
C LYS A 14 17.48 -4.58 18.42
N MET A 15 16.91 -3.66 17.63
CA MET A 15 15.54 -3.19 17.88
C MET A 15 14.52 -4.31 17.66
N ILE A 16 14.72 -5.15 16.64
CA ILE A 16 13.85 -6.31 16.39
C ILE A 16 13.97 -7.33 17.53
N ASP A 17 15.18 -7.61 17.99
CA ASP A 17 15.41 -8.52 19.11
C ASP A 17 14.70 -8.05 20.39
N ILE A 18 14.76 -6.74 20.66
CA ILE A 18 14.04 -6.11 21.78
C ILE A 18 12.52 -6.34 21.66
N LEU A 19 11.92 -6.13 20.48
CA LEU A 19 10.49 -6.35 20.28
C LEU A 19 10.07 -7.80 20.55
N VAL A 20 10.94 -8.76 20.23
CA VAL A 20 10.71 -10.18 20.51
C VAL A 20 10.86 -10.47 22.01
N GLU A 21 11.88 -9.91 22.64
CA GLU A 21 12.15 -10.06 24.07
C GLU A 21 11.00 -9.53 24.94
N TYR A 22 10.41 -8.39 24.57
CA TYR A 22 9.22 -7.84 25.22
C TYR A 22 7.93 -8.61 24.91
N GLY A 23 7.97 -9.59 24.01
CA GLY A 23 6.82 -10.43 23.65
C GLY A 23 5.84 -9.79 22.67
N GLU A 24 6.18 -8.65 22.05
CA GLU A 24 5.36 -8.03 21.00
C GLU A 24 5.25 -8.93 19.77
N PHE A 25 6.33 -9.65 19.44
CA PHE A 25 6.35 -10.64 18.36
C PHE A 25 6.92 -11.98 18.83
N PRO A 26 6.39 -13.10 18.32
CA PRO A 26 6.87 -14.43 18.68
C PRO A 26 8.26 -14.75 18.12
N SER A 27 8.71 -14.03 17.09
CA SER A 27 10.07 -14.17 16.52
C SER A 27 10.43 -12.96 15.65
N ALA A 28 11.73 -12.78 15.41
CA ALA A 28 12.22 -11.75 14.49
C ALA A 28 11.66 -11.91 13.08
N SER A 29 11.50 -13.16 12.62
CA SER A 29 10.90 -13.45 11.31
C SER A 29 9.45 -13.00 11.25
N GLU A 30 8.68 -13.13 12.33
CA GLU A 30 7.31 -12.67 12.36
C GLU A 30 7.22 -11.15 12.37
N ALA A 31 8.04 -10.47 13.20
CA ALA A 31 8.12 -9.01 13.22
C ALA A 31 8.40 -8.44 11.82
N ILE A 32 9.38 -9.01 11.11
CA ILE A 32 9.75 -8.59 9.75
C ILE A 32 8.60 -8.87 8.76
N ARG A 33 7.95 -10.04 8.83
CA ARG A 33 6.81 -10.36 7.95
C ARG A 33 5.64 -9.40 8.15
N THR A 34 5.32 -9.05 9.40
CA THR A 34 4.27 -8.08 9.71
C THR A 34 4.61 -6.71 9.13
N ALA A 35 5.83 -6.21 9.36
CA ALA A 35 6.27 -4.92 8.82
C ALA A 35 6.21 -4.88 7.27
N ILE A 36 6.57 -5.97 6.59
CA ILE A 36 6.47 -6.07 5.12
C ILE A 36 5.00 -6.05 4.67
N ARG A 37 4.11 -6.79 5.36
CA ARG A 37 2.68 -6.81 5.05
C ARG A 37 2.07 -5.43 5.19
N ASP A 38 2.30 -4.79 6.32
CA ASP A 38 1.77 -3.45 6.61
C ASP A 38 2.26 -2.44 5.57
N LEU A 39 3.54 -2.52 5.16
CA LEU A 39 4.09 -1.68 4.11
C LEU A 39 3.42 -1.92 2.75
N ILE A 40 3.16 -3.19 2.39
CA ILE A 40 2.49 -3.54 1.14
C ILE A 40 1.06 -3.03 1.16
N ASP A 41 0.31 -3.27 2.23
CA ASP A 41 -1.09 -2.88 2.38
C ASP A 41 -1.22 -1.35 2.36
N GLN A 42 -0.37 -0.64 3.10
CA GLN A 42 -0.34 0.82 3.10
C GLN A 42 -0.05 1.40 1.69
N ARG A 43 0.75 0.71 0.87
CA ARG A 43 1.06 1.15 -0.49
C ARG A 43 0.02 0.72 -1.50
N SER A 44 -0.56 -0.47 -1.35
CA SER A 44 -1.58 -1.00 -2.25
C SER A 44 -2.87 -0.18 -2.13
N ASP A 45 -3.28 0.20 -0.92
CA ASP A 45 -4.41 1.11 -0.70
C ASP A 45 -4.20 2.47 -1.37
N LYS A 46 -2.98 3.00 -1.30
CA LYS A 46 -2.62 4.25 -2.01
C LYS A 46 -2.64 4.09 -3.53
N LEU A 47 -2.39 2.90 -4.06
CA LEU A 47 -2.44 2.63 -5.50
C LEU A 47 -3.88 2.41 -5.96
N VAL A 48 -4.65 1.59 -5.26
CA VAL A 48 -6.08 1.34 -5.52
C VAL A 48 -6.88 2.63 -5.38
N GLY A 49 -6.62 3.42 -4.34
CA GLY A 49 -7.23 4.73 -4.13
C GLY A 49 -6.94 5.70 -5.29
N ARG A 50 -5.68 5.74 -5.77
CA ARG A 50 -5.32 6.54 -6.94
C ARG A 50 -6.03 6.05 -8.21
N MET A 51 -6.06 4.74 -8.46
CA MET A 51 -6.75 4.18 -9.62
C MET A 51 -8.24 4.56 -9.65
N LYS A 52 -8.93 4.41 -8.50
CA LYS A 52 -10.34 4.80 -8.37
C LYS A 52 -10.57 6.31 -8.59
N LEU A 53 -9.63 7.17 -8.18
CA LEU A 53 -9.70 8.61 -8.45
C LEU A 53 -9.54 8.89 -9.95
N PHE A 54 -8.61 8.21 -10.62
CA PHE A 54 -8.42 8.32 -12.08
C PHE A 54 -9.66 7.84 -12.85
N ASP A 55 -10.26 6.71 -12.45
CA ASP A 55 -11.47 6.18 -13.08
C ASP A 55 -12.65 7.15 -12.94
N LYS A 56 -12.87 7.71 -11.74
CA LYS A 56 -13.92 8.72 -11.51
C LYS A 56 -13.68 10.00 -12.31
N ALA A 57 -12.44 10.47 -12.40
CA ALA A 57 -12.10 11.67 -13.18
C ALA A 57 -12.34 11.45 -14.69
N GLN A 58 -12.00 10.25 -15.20
CA GLN A 58 -12.29 9.86 -16.59
C GLN A 58 -13.80 9.82 -16.85
N GLU A 59 -14.57 9.25 -15.93
CA GLU A 59 -16.02 9.12 -16.07
C GLU A 59 -16.71 10.49 -16.04
N GLN A 60 -16.29 11.40 -15.14
CA GLN A 60 -16.79 12.78 -15.12
C GLN A 60 -16.46 13.55 -16.40
N SER A 61 -15.25 13.37 -16.95
CA SER A 61 -14.86 14.00 -18.21
C SER A 61 -15.70 13.50 -19.40
N LYS A 62 -15.94 12.18 -19.48
CA LYS A 62 -16.83 11.58 -20.50
C LYS A 62 -18.26 12.08 -20.37
N ASN A 63 -18.79 12.15 -19.15
CA ASN A 63 -20.15 12.62 -18.90
C ASN A 63 -20.31 14.10 -19.24
N ALA A 64 -19.33 14.95 -18.88
CA ALA A 64 -19.33 16.37 -19.24
C ALA A 64 -19.26 16.59 -20.76
N GLY A 65 -18.44 15.83 -21.49
CA GLY A 65 -18.36 15.89 -22.95
C GLY A 65 -19.65 15.44 -23.65
N THR A 66 -20.35 14.47 -23.06
CA THR A 66 -21.64 14.00 -23.58
C THR A 66 -22.75 15.03 -23.36
N PHE A 67 -22.74 15.71 -22.21
CA PHE A 67 -23.70 16.76 -21.88
C PHE A 67 -23.55 18.01 -22.75
N LEU A 68 -22.32 18.37 -23.14
CA LEU A 68 -22.11 19.49 -24.08
C LEU A 68 -22.69 19.19 -25.47
N ARG A 69 -22.54 17.96 -25.99
CA ARG A 69 -23.11 17.58 -27.31
C ARG A 69 -24.64 17.67 -27.34
N LEU A 70 -25.30 17.25 -26.25
CA LEU A 70 -26.77 17.31 -26.14
C LEU A 70 -27.31 18.75 -26.09
N LYS A 71 -26.47 19.74 -25.76
CA LYS A 71 -26.85 21.15 -25.69
C LYS A 71 -26.67 21.91 -27.01
N GLU A 72 -25.93 21.35 -27.97
CA GLU A 72 -25.72 21.94 -29.30
C GLU A 72 -26.80 21.52 -30.32
N GLU A 73 -27.65 20.55 -29.98
CA GLU A 73 -28.73 20.04 -30.85
C GLU A 73 -30.12 20.67 -30.59
N HIS A 74 -30.22 21.73 -29.78
CA HIS A 74 -31.47 22.43 -29.48
C HIS A 74 -31.39 23.94 -29.73
#